data_AF-U6DGM2-F1
#
_entry.id   AF-U6DGM2-F1
#
_cell.length_a   1.000
_cell.length_b   1.000
_cell.length_c   1.000
_cell.angle_alpha   90.00
_cell.angle_beta   90.00
_cell.angle_gamma   90.00
#
_symmetry.space_group_name_H-M   'P 1'
#
loop_
_entity.id
_entity.type
_entity.pdbx_description
1 polymer ?
#
loop_
_entity_poly.entity_id
_entity_poly.type
_entity_poly.pdbx_seq_one_letter_code
_entity_poly.pdbx_strand_id
1 'polypeptide(L)'
;MLSSPCDAGQPVTHPRRRPRRAESTVADIPGLIRGAHQNRGLGSTFLRHIERCRFLLFVVDLSEPEPWTQVEDLKFELEKHEAGLSERPHVVVAN
;
A
#
# COMPACT_ATOMS: atom_id res chain seq x y z
N MET A 1 -21.81 -64.70 7.69
CA MET A 1 -22.11 -63.27 7.92
C MET A 1 -21.09 -62.72 8.90
N LEU A 2 -20.82 -61.40 8.82
CA LEU A 2 -19.79 -60.59 9.49
C LEU A 2 -18.42 -60.62 8.79
N SER A 3 -18.22 -59.81 7.74
CA SER A 3 -17.98 -58.35 7.70
C SER A 3 -16.50 -58.00 7.85
N SER A 4 -15.87 -57.72 6.71
CA SER A 4 -14.56 -57.09 6.57
C SER A 4 -14.50 -55.76 7.32
N PRO A 5 -13.42 -55.42 8.02
CA PRO A 5 -13.22 -54.07 8.52
C PRO A 5 -12.80 -53.16 7.34
N CYS A 6 -13.57 -52.08 7.15
CA CYS A 6 -13.28 -50.98 6.24
C CYS A 6 -11.84 -50.49 6.40
N ASP A 7 -11.10 -50.47 5.29
CA ASP A 7 -9.84 -49.76 5.14
C ASP A 7 -10.14 -48.26 5.20
N ALA A 8 -9.97 -47.68 6.39
CA ALA A 8 -10.16 -46.25 6.62
C ALA A 8 -9.01 -45.51 5.92
N GLY A 9 -9.28 -45.05 4.70
CA GLY A 9 -8.37 -44.23 3.90
C GLY A 9 -7.80 -43.07 4.72
N GLN A 10 -6.51 -43.14 5.01
CA GLN A 10 -5.78 -42.06 5.65
C GLN A 10 -5.73 -40.85 4.71
N PRO A 11 -6.01 -39.62 5.19
CA PRO A 11 -5.96 -38.44 4.34
C PRO A 11 -4.50 -38.11 4.00
N VAL A 12 -4.15 -38.19 2.72
CA VAL A 12 -2.87 -37.73 2.19
C VAL A 12 -2.80 -36.20 2.28
N THR A 13 -2.18 -35.66 3.32
CA THR A 13 -1.94 -34.22 3.43
C THR A 13 -0.74 -33.83 2.57
N HIS A 14 -0.99 -33.23 1.41
CA HIS A 14 0.08 -32.56 0.67
C HIS A 14 0.63 -31.37 1.49
N PRO A 15 1.95 -31.23 1.65
CA PRO A 15 2.53 -30.07 2.31
C PRO A 15 2.22 -28.83 1.47
N ARG A 16 1.21 -28.06 1.85
CA ARG A 16 0.99 -26.73 1.28
C ARG A 16 2.18 -25.87 1.67
N ARG A 17 3.04 -25.55 0.70
CA ARG A 17 4.07 -24.51 0.85
C ARG A 17 3.40 -23.27 1.40
N ARG A 18 3.70 -22.89 2.65
CA ARG A 18 3.29 -21.58 3.16
C ARG A 18 3.91 -20.52 2.25
N PRO A 19 3.14 -19.55 1.75
CA PRO A 19 3.72 -18.46 0.97
C PRO A 19 4.83 -17.82 1.80
N ARG A 20 6.00 -17.59 1.19
CA ARG A 20 7.06 -16.83 1.86
C ARG A 20 6.44 -15.50 2.27
N ARG A 21 6.56 -15.14 3.55
CA ARG A 21 6.19 -13.79 4.00
C ARG A 21 7.02 -12.81 3.17
N ALA A 22 6.36 -12.02 2.34
CA ALA A 22 6.99 -10.87 1.72
C ALA A 22 7.14 -9.81 2.81
N GLU A 23 8.37 -9.54 3.21
CA GLU A 23 8.68 -8.43 4.12
C GLU A 23 8.57 -7.15 3.29
N SER A 24 7.58 -6.33 3.62
CA SER A 24 7.38 -5.01 3.02
C SER A 24 7.49 -3.97 4.12
N THR A 25 8.37 -3.00 3.93
CA THR A 25 8.47 -1.86 4.84
C THR A 25 7.37 -0.87 4.48
N VAL A 26 6.45 -0.64 5.42
CA VAL A 26 5.43 0.41 5.30
C VAL A 26 5.97 1.63 6.02
N ALA A 27 6.01 2.75 5.31
CA ALA A 27 6.30 4.06 5.89
C ALA A 27 5.03 4.90 5.78
N ASP A 28 4.61 5.49 6.89
CA ASP A 28 3.57 6.51 6.87
C ASP A 28 4.19 7.84 6.43
N ILE A 29 3.49 8.56 5.56
CA ILE A 29 3.95 9.79 4.92
C ILE A 29 3.07 10.93 5.45
N PRO A 30 3.25 11.38 6.71
CA PRO A 30 2.51 12.52 7.23
C PRO A 30 2.95 13.77 6.47
N GLY A 31 2.00 14.49 5.89
CA GLY A 31 2.24 15.82 5.35
C GLY A 31 2.30 15.95 3.84
N LEU A 32 1.73 15.01 3.08
CA LEU A 32 1.36 15.26 1.68
C LEU A 32 0.06 16.07 1.65
N ILE A 33 0.12 17.32 2.11
CA ILE A 33 -0.96 18.31 2.06
C ILE A 33 -0.45 19.51 1.28
N ARG A 34 -1.35 20.31 0.69
CA ARG A 34 -0.98 21.47 -0.15
C ARG A 34 0.14 22.30 0.49
N GLY A 35 1.26 22.46 -0.22
CA GLY A 35 2.42 23.20 0.28
C GLY A 35 3.53 22.36 0.93
N ALA A 36 3.42 21.02 0.92
CA ALA A 36 4.49 20.13 1.38
C ALA A 36 5.83 20.32 0.64
N HIS A 37 5.77 20.63 -0.67
CA HIS A 37 6.95 20.95 -1.49
C HIS A 37 7.76 22.14 -0.97
N GLN A 38 7.16 23.05 -0.19
CA GLN A 38 7.83 24.23 0.37
C GLN A 38 8.71 23.92 1.59
N ASN A 39 8.94 22.64 1.91
CA ASN A 39 9.89 22.22 2.95
C ASN A 39 9.60 22.83 4.35
N ARG A 40 8.33 23.14 4.69
CA ARG A 40 7.95 23.61 6.04
C ARG A 40 7.85 22.48 7.10
N GLY A 41 8.71 21.47 7.01
CA GLY A 41 8.84 20.47 8.09
C GLY A 41 9.26 19.05 7.69
N LEU A 42 9.26 18.72 6.40
CA LEU A 42 9.58 17.38 5.90
C LEU A 42 10.94 17.42 5.21
N GLY A 43 12.02 17.31 6.00
CA GLY A 43 13.38 17.40 5.50
C GLY A 43 13.69 16.45 4.32
N SER A 44 14.74 16.76 3.57
CA SER A 44 15.15 16.04 2.33
C SER A 44 15.25 14.50 2.45
N THR A 45 15.45 13.98 3.66
CA THR A 45 15.42 12.54 3.96
C THR A 45 14.05 11.90 3.73
N PHE A 46 12.96 12.61 4.01
CA PHE A 46 11.58 12.12 3.85
C PHE A 46 11.21 11.91 2.38
N LEU A 47 11.53 12.90 1.56
CA LEU A 47 11.36 12.89 0.12
C LEU A 47 12.14 11.75 -0.54
N ARG A 48 13.40 11.55 -0.12
CA ARG A 48 14.24 10.42 -0.56
C ARG A 48 13.63 9.04 -0.24
N HIS A 49 12.76 8.91 0.76
CA HIS A 49 12.06 7.65 1.04
C HIS A 49 10.94 7.39 0.01
N ILE A 50 10.20 8.43 -0.37
CA ILE A 50 9.14 8.32 -1.39
C ILE A 50 9.71 7.90 -2.74
N GLU A 51 10.86 8.47 -3.12
CA GLU A 51 11.58 8.11 -4.35
C GLU A 51 11.87 6.59 -4.42
N ARG A 52 12.08 5.92 -3.27
CA ARG A 52 12.36 4.47 -3.18
C ARG A 52 11.09 3.61 -3.07
N CYS A 53 9.93 4.19 -2.83
CA CYS A 53 8.67 3.47 -2.72
C CYS A 53 8.21 3.00 -4.12
N ARG A 54 8.02 1.68 -4.27
CA ARG A 54 7.51 1.07 -5.51
C ARG A 54 6.00 1.14 -5.64
N PHE A 55 5.31 1.45 -4.54
CA PHE A 55 3.86 1.51 -4.45
C PHE A 55 3.46 2.61 -3.47
N LEU A 56 2.37 3.32 -3.77
CA LEU A 56 1.85 4.42 -2.96
C LEU A 56 0.44 4.11 -2.45
N LEU A 57 0.13 4.57 -1.24
CA LEU A 57 -1.21 4.47 -0.66
C LEU A 57 -1.71 5.87 -0.34
N PHE A 58 -2.78 6.31 -1.01
CA PHE A 58 -3.40 7.60 -0.76
C PHE A 58 -4.57 7.38 0.19
N VAL A 59 -4.47 7.88 1.41
CA VAL A 59 -5.58 7.86 2.37
C VAL A 59 -6.37 9.15 2.21
N VAL A 60 -7.65 9.05 1.89
CA VAL A 60 -8.56 10.19 1.71
C VAL A 60 -9.70 10.13 2.71
N ASP A 61 -10.13 11.29 3.19
CA ASP A 61 -11.22 11.39 4.15
C ASP A 61 -12.55 11.57 3.40
N LEU A 62 -13.48 10.63 3.56
CA LEU A 62 -14.79 10.69 2.90
C LEU A 62 -15.79 11.63 3.60
N SER A 63 -15.45 12.18 4.76
CA SER A 63 -16.32 13.15 5.44
C SER A 63 -16.31 14.53 4.77
N GLU A 64 -15.30 14.81 3.94
CA GLU A 64 -15.19 16.05 3.18
C GLU A 64 -16.10 16.04 1.94
N PRO A 65 -16.58 17.20 1.47
CA PRO A 65 -17.50 17.29 0.33
C PRO A 65 -16.92 16.78 -1.00
N GLU A 66 -15.60 16.92 -1.19
CA GLU A 66 -14.92 16.65 -2.46
C GLU A 66 -13.60 15.87 -2.25
N PRO A 67 -13.64 14.60 -1.82
CA PRO A 67 -12.44 13.81 -1.48
C PRO A 67 -11.51 13.57 -2.67
N TRP A 68 -12.03 13.64 -3.91
CA TRP A 68 -11.20 13.53 -5.12
C TRP A 68 -10.19 14.67 -5.26
N THR A 69 -10.52 15.87 -4.76
CA THR A 69 -9.59 17.02 -4.79
C THR A 69 -8.34 16.75 -3.96
N GLN A 70 -8.47 15.98 -2.87
CA GLN A 70 -7.30 15.56 -2.08
C GLN A 70 -6.38 14.68 -2.92
N VAL A 71 -6.91 13.69 -3.66
CA VAL A 71 -6.10 12.83 -4.54
C VAL A 71 -5.42 13.63 -5.64
N GLU A 72 -6.11 14.59 -6.23
CA GLU A 72 -5.58 15.45 -7.29
C GLU A 72 -4.44 16.33 -6.77
N ASP A 73 -4.63 16.98 -5.62
CA ASP A 73 -3.60 17.78 -4.95
C ASP A 73 -2.37 16.92 -4.63
N LEU A 74 -2.58 15.72 -4.10
CA LEU A 74 -1.51 14.76 -3.78
C LEU A 74 -0.68 14.40 -5.02
N LYS A 75 -1.36 14.04 -6.12
CA LYS A 75 -0.70 13.69 -7.40
C LYS A 75 0.08 14.87 -7.98
N PHE A 76 -0.48 16.06 -7.91
CA PHE A 76 0.16 17.27 -8.41
C PHE A 76 1.44 17.62 -7.62
N GLU A 77 1.39 17.49 -6.30
CA GLU A 77 2.56 17.70 -5.42
C GLU A 77 3.66 16.66 -5.70
N LEU A 78 3.30 15.39 -5.90
CA LEU A 78 4.24 14.34 -6.28
C LEU A 78 4.93 14.64 -7.61
N GLU A 79 4.15 15.03 -8.63
CA GLU A 79 4.68 15.33 -9.96
C GLU A 79 5.60 16.56 -9.95
N LYS A 80 5.27 17.56 -9.12
CA LYS A 80 6.12 18.74 -8.91
C LYS A 80 7.44 18.41 -8.24
N HIS A 81 7.46 17.38 -7.41
CA HIS A 81 8.67 16.97 -6.73
C HIS A 81 9.60 16.17 -7.66
N GLU A 82 9.10 15.12 -8.30
CA GLU A 82 9.86 14.33 -9.28
C GLU A 82 8.87 13.85 -10.34
N ALA A 83 9.23 14.10 -11.60
CA ALA A 83 8.41 13.74 -12.74
C ALA A 83 8.19 12.21 -12.78
N GLY A 84 6.94 11.79 -12.95
CA GLY A 84 6.56 10.37 -13.03
C GLY A 84 6.32 9.68 -11.68
N LEU A 85 6.47 10.37 -10.54
CA LEU A 85 6.05 9.83 -9.23
C LEU A 85 4.55 9.58 -9.16
N SER A 86 3.75 10.46 -9.77
CA SER A 86 2.28 10.37 -9.75
C SER A 86 1.74 9.17 -10.53
N GLU A 87 2.50 8.67 -11.50
CA GLU A 87 2.16 7.52 -12.34
C GLU A 87 2.44 6.18 -11.66
N ARG A 88 3.13 6.18 -10.52
CA ARG A 88 3.47 4.94 -9.81
C ARG A 88 2.20 4.18 -9.41
N PRO A 89 2.27 2.83 -9.35
CA PRO A 89 1.16 2.02 -8.87
C PRO A 89 0.69 2.51 -7.51
N HIS A 90 -0.59 2.82 -7.39
CA HIS A 90 -1.18 3.35 -6.17
C HIS A 90 -2.58 2.82 -5.93
N VAL A 91 -2.98 2.84 -4.66
CA VAL A 91 -4.36 2.59 -4.23
C VAL A 91 -4.83 3.77 -3.41
N VAL A 92 -6.10 4.14 -3.61
CA VAL A 92 -6.80 5.12 -2.79
C VAL A 92 -7.58 4.36 -1.73
N VAL A 93 -7.37 4.70 -0.46
CA VAL A 93 -8.08 4.16 0.70
C VAL A 93 -8.96 5.27 1.24
N ALA A 94 -10.25 5.00 1.25
CA ALA A 94 -11.22 5.83 1.94
C ALA A 94 -11.16 5.59 3.44
N ASN A 95 -11.01 6.65 4.21
CA ASN A 95 -11.11 6.69 5.67
C ASN A 95 -12.43 7.35 6.11
#